data_AF-A0A520HF75-F1
#
_entry.id   AF-A0A520HF75-F1
#
_cell.length_a   1.000
_cell.length_b   1.000
_cell.length_c   1.000
_cell.angle_alpha   90.00
_cell.angle_beta   90.00
_cell.angle_gamma   90.00
#
_symmetry.space_group_name_H-M   'P 1'
#
loop_
_entity.id
_entity.type
_entity.pdbx_description
1 polymer ?
#
loop_
_entity_poly.entity_id
_entity_poly.type
_entity_poly.pdbx_seq_one_letter_code
_entity_poly.pdbx_strand_id
1 'polypeptide(L)'
;MAMIVRFIARDGTATTTVATPGDRLLDVAQVHNQPLEGTCEGQLACATCHVIVDAADFPKLLPASEDEEDMLDLAHNATRTSRLACQIRLT
;
A
#
# COMPACT_ATOMS: atom_id res chain seq x y z
N MET A 1 -9.66 -18.52 -1.25
CA MET A 1 -9.84 -18.00 0.12
C MET A 1 -9.86 -16.48 -0.01
N ALA A 2 -10.91 -15.82 0.48
CA ALA A 2 -11.07 -14.38 0.31
C ALA A 2 -10.46 -13.65 1.53
N MET A 3 -9.67 -12.61 1.28
CA MET A 3 -9.14 -11.71 2.30
C MET A 3 -9.87 -10.38 2.26
N ILE A 4 -9.83 -9.65 3.36
CA ILE A 4 -10.45 -8.34 3.47
C ILE A 4 -9.36 -7.29 3.62
N VAL A 5 -9.40 -6.26 2.77
CA VAL A 5 -8.56 -5.06 2.87
C VAL A 5 -9.46 -3.88 3.21
N ARG A 6 -9.13 -3.15 4.27
CA ARG A 6 -9.82 -1.92 4.67
C ARG A 6 -8.95 -0.72 4.35
N PHE A 7 -9.42 0.14 3.45
CA PHE A 7 -8.81 1.42 3.16
C PHE A 7 -9.43 2.52 4.03
N ILE A 8 -8.60 3.40 4.56
CA ILE A 8 -9.02 4.56 5.34
C ILE A 8 -8.52 5.80 4.61
N ALA A 9 -9.44 6.62 4.14
CA ALA A 9 -9.12 7.87 3.46
C ALA A 9 -8.72 8.97 4.47
N ARG A 10 -8.15 10.07 3.96
CA ARG A 10 -7.67 11.20 4.79
C ARG A 10 -8.77 11.87 5.63
N ASP A 11 -10.01 11.79 5.18
CA ASP A 11 -11.19 12.30 5.88
C ASP A 11 -11.72 11.31 6.95
N GLY A 12 -11.09 10.15 7.09
CA GLY A 12 -11.50 9.07 7.99
C GLY A 12 -12.52 8.10 7.39
N THR A 13 -12.98 8.31 6.15
CA THR A 13 -13.91 7.40 5.49
C THR A 13 -13.25 6.04 5.27
N ALA A 14 -13.90 4.98 5.77
CA ALA A 14 -13.40 3.62 5.63
C ALA A 14 -14.18 2.85 4.55
N THR A 15 -13.45 2.25 3.61
CA THR A 15 -14.01 1.35 2.60
C THR A 15 -13.38 -0.02 2.74
N THR A 16 -14.19 -1.06 2.60
CA THR A 16 -13.72 -2.44 2.71
C THR A 16 -13.85 -3.12 1.36
N THR A 17 -12.84 -3.88 0.97
CA THR A 17 -12.87 -4.70 -0.24
C THR A 17 -12.39 -6.12 0.01
N VAL A 18 -12.77 -7.01 -0.89
CA VAL A 18 -12.30 -8.39 -0.98
C VAL A 18 -11.09 -8.45 -1.90
N ALA A 19 -10.05 -9.15 -1.47
CA ALA A 19 -8.87 -9.45 -2.24
C ALA A 19 -8.54 -10.94 -2.17
N THR A 20 -7.66 -11.39 -3.06
CA THR A 20 -7.15 -12.76 -3.09
C THR A 20 -5.72 -12.78 -2.54
N PRO A 21 -5.33 -13.80 -1.75
CA PRO A 21 -3.93 -14.01 -1.42
C PRO A 21 -3.06 -14.04 -2.69
N GLY A 22 -1.95 -13.32 -2.66
CA GLY A 22 -1.05 -13.09 -3.80
C GLY A 22 -1.30 -11.79 -4.56
N ASP A 23 -2.47 -11.17 -4.41
CA ASP A 23 -2.77 -9.89 -5.06
C ASP A 23 -1.80 -8.80 -4.58
N ARG A 24 -1.46 -7.87 -5.50
CA ARG A 24 -0.69 -6.67 -5.17
C ARG A 24 -1.63 -5.63 -4.57
N LEU A 25 -1.26 -5.01 -3.45
CA LEU A 25 -2.14 -4.04 -2.78
C LEU A 25 -2.48 -2.84 -3.69
N LEU A 26 -1.54 -2.36 -4.52
CA LEU A 26 -1.80 -1.29 -5.49
C LEU A 26 -2.93 -1.65 -6.48
N ASP A 27 -2.92 -2.87 -7.02
CA ASP A 27 -3.90 -3.29 -8.02
C ASP A 27 -5.30 -3.38 -7.39
N VAL A 28 -5.38 -3.93 -6.18
CA VAL A 28 -6.62 -3.97 -5.38
C VAL A 28 -7.13 -2.55 -5.12
N ALA A 29 -6.24 -1.64 -4.68
CA ALA A 29 -6.61 -0.25 -4.41
C ALA A 29 -7.20 0.44 -5.67
N GLN A 30 -6.56 0.27 -6.83
CA GLN A 30 -6.99 0.88 -8.09
C GLN A 30 -8.31 0.30 -8.61
N VAL A 31 -8.47 -1.03 -8.59
CA VAL A 31 -9.74 -1.69 -8.95
C VAL A 31 -10.90 -1.20 -8.08
N HIS A 32 -10.61 -0.85 -6.82
CA HIS A 32 -11.58 -0.32 -5.86
C HIS A 32 -11.60 1.22 -5.77
N ASN A 33 -11.10 1.91 -6.80
CA ASN A 33 -11.14 3.36 -6.97
C ASN A 33 -10.53 4.14 -5.78
N GLN A 34 -9.55 3.55 -5.08
CA GLN A 34 -8.78 4.28 -4.09
C GLN A 34 -7.81 5.24 -4.80
N PRO A 35 -7.50 6.41 -4.22
CA PRO A 35 -6.72 7.46 -4.87
C PRO A 35 -5.20 7.18 -4.83
N LEU A 36 -4.79 5.95 -5.18
CA LEU A 36 -3.39 5.56 -5.34
C LEU A 36 -3.04 5.60 -6.82
N GLU A 37 -2.23 6.59 -7.21
CA GLU A 37 -1.89 6.79 -8.63
C GLU A 37 -1.01 5.66 -9.14
N GLY A 38 0.07 5.33 -8.42
CA GLY A 38 1.02 4.31 -8.87
C GLY A 38 1.59 4.63 -10.26
N THR A 39 2.07 5.85 -10.46
CA THR A 39 2.46 6.43 -11.76
C THR A 39 3.53 5.63 -12.51
N CYS A 40 4.42 4.95 -11.78
CA CYS A 40 5.42 4.05 -12.35
C CYS A 40 4.89 2.63 -12.62
N GLU A 41 3.59 2.39 -12.51
CA GLU A 41 2.93 1.08 -12.70
C GLU A 41 3.44 -0.02 -11.74
N GLY A 42 4.01 0.40 -10.62
CA GLY A 42 4.58 -0.46 -9.60
C GLY A 42 5.98 -0.99 -9.91
N GLN A 43 6.74 -0.29 -10.74
CA GLN A 43 8.14 -0.57 -11.08
C GLN A 43 9.15 0.01 -10.06
N LEU A 44 8.68 0.37 -8.85
CA LEU A 44 9.52 0.95 -7.78
C LEU A 44 10.31 2.22 -8.22
N ALA A 45 9.71 3.05 -9.05
CA ALA A 45 10.35 4.27 -9.59
C ALA A 45 9.61 5.56 -9.20
N CYS A 46 8.67 5.49 -8.26
CA CYS A 46 7.94 6.64 -7.73
C CYS A 46 7.38 6.34 -6.33
N ALA A 47 6.89 7.36 -5.64
CA ALA A 47 6.24 7.24 -4.32
C ALA A 47 4.72 7.47 -4.34
N THR A 48 4.07 7.56 -5.51
CA THR A 48 2.65 7.96 -5.62
C THR A 48 1.64 6.86 -5.25
N CYS A 49 2.13 5.67 -4.88
CA CYS A 49 1.33 4.58 -4.29
C CYS A 49 1.57 4.44 -2.78
N HIS A 50 2.11 5.47 -2.15
CA HIS A 50 2.39 5.52 -0.72
C HIS A 50 1.12 5.30 0.12
N VAL A 51 1.24 4.42 1.10
CA VAL A 51 0.20 4.14 2.10
C VAL A 51 0.82 4.10 3.49
N ILE A 52 -0.03 4.31 4.50
CA ILE A 52 0.31 4.06 5.90
C ILE A 52 -0.40 2.76 6.30
N VAL A 53 0.38 1.76 6.68
CA VAL A 53 -0.15 0.47 7.13
C VAL A 53 -0.52 0.58 8.61
N ASP A 54 -1.65 -0.02 9.00
CA ASP A 54 -2.05 -0.11 10.40
C ASP A 54 -0.95 -0.80 11.22
N ALA A 55 -0.69 -0.30 12.43
CA ALA A 55 0.39 -0.80 13.29
C ALA A 55 0.22 -2.28 13.67
N ALA A 56 -1.01 -2.80 13.70
CA ALA A 56 -1.28 -4.22 13.96
C ALA A 56 -0.97 -5.12 12.75
N ASP A 57 -0.99 -4.56 11.53
CA ASP A 57 -0.76 -5.30 10.28
C ASP A 57 0.67 -5.13 9.75
N PHE A 58 1.33 -4.00 10.03
CA PHE A 58 2.69 -3.72 9.58
C PHE A 58 3.71 -4.83 9.93
N PRO A 59 3.73 -5.40 11.16
CA PRO A 59 4.66 -6.49 11.49
C PRO A 59 4.42 -7.80 10.73
N LYS A 60 3.29 -7.94 10.03
CA LYS A 60 2.98 -9.11 9.20
C LYS A 60 3.60 -9.01 7.81
N LEU A 61 4.00 -7.81 7.39
CA LEU A 61 4.63 -7.59 6.11
C LEU A 61 6.11 -8.00 6.15
N LEU A 62 6.62 -8.42 5.00
CA LEU A 62 8.07 -8.45 4.81
C LEU A 62 8.63 -7.03 4.98
N PRO A 63 9.84 -6.86 5.52
CA PRO A 63 10.51 -5.57 5.58
C PRO A 63 10.55 -4.89 4.20
N ALA A 64 10.55 -3.56 4.18
CA ALA A 64 10.83 -2.82 2.96
C ALA A 64 12.25 -3.16 2.47
N SER A 65 12.46 -3.16 1.16
CA SER A 65 13.81 -3.22 0.59
C SER A 65 14.48 -1.86 0.70
N GLU A 66 15.80 -1.80 0.60
CA GLU A 66 16.55 -0.53 0.55
C GLU A 66 16.03 0.40 -0.56
N ASP A 67 15.83 -0.13 -1.77
CA ASP A 67 15.23 0.63 -2.88
C ASP A 67 13.81 1.17 -2.56
N GLU A 68 13.05 0.48 -1.72
CA GLU A 68 11.72 0.96 -1.30
C GLU A 68 11.85 2.06 -0.25
N GLU A 69 12.78 1.92 0.70
CA GLU A 69 13.10 2.95 1.68
C GLU A 69 13.58 4.24 1.00
N ASP A 70 14.47 4.13 0.01
CA ASP A 70 14.94 5.27 -0.79
C ASP A 70 13.80 6.01 -1.49
N MET A 71 12.80 5.28 -1.99
CA MET A 71 11.61 5.89 -2.59
C MET A 71 10.65 6.47 -1.54
N LEU A 72 10.56 5.87 -0.36
CA LEU A 72 9.74 6.37 0.75
C LEU A 72 10.27 7.70 1.32
N ASP A 73 11.57 7.97 1.23
CA ASP A 73 12.16 9.26 1.59
C ASP A 73 11.63 10.42 0.73
N LEU A 74 11.15 10.11 -0.47
CA LEU A 74 10.51 11.07 -1.38
C LEU A 74 9.00 11.21 -1.11
N ALA A 75 8.41 10.34 -0.28
CA ALA A 75 6.99 10.33 -0.01
C ALA A 75 6.57 11.45 0.96
N HIS A 76 5.48 12.13 0.64
CA HIS A 76 4.97 13.21 1.48
C HIS A 76 4.33 12.67 2.77
N ASN A 77 4.78 13.16 3.93
CA ASN A 77 4.35 12.70 5.26
C ASN A 77 4.57 11.19 5.49
N ALA A 78 5.71 10.66 5.06
CA ALA A 78 6.12 9.30 5.43
C ALA A 78 6.15 9.15 6.96
N THR A 79 5.75 7.96 7.43
CA THR A 79 5.68 7.57 8.84
C THR A 79 6.38 6.24 9.05
N ARG A 80 6.51 5.80 10.31
CA ARG A 80 7.17 4.53 10.65
C ARG A 80 6.54 3.29 10.03
N THR A 81 5.25 3.33 9.69
CA THR A 81 4.53 2.21 9.07
C THR A 81 4.19 2.48 7.61
N SER A 82 4.88 3.43 6.99
CA SER A 82 4.71 3.74 5.58
C SER A 82 5.30 2.67 4.69
N ARG A 83 4.60 2.38 3.60
CA ARG A 83 5.01 1.43 2.55
C ARG A 83 4.54 1.91 1.19
N LEU A 84 5.14 1.37 0.14
CA LEU A 84 4.64 1.53 -1.22
C LEU A 84 3.71 0.36 -1.53
N ALA A 85 2.44 0.64 -1.81
CA ALA A 85 1.43 -0.40 -2.03
C ALA A 85 1.78 -1.37 -3.19
N CYS A 86 2.61 -0.94 -4.14
CA CYS A 86 3.08 -1.80 -5.22
C CYS A 86 4.08 -2.88 -4.75
N GLN A 87 4.74 -2.69 -3.61
CA GLN A 87 5.69 -3.65 -3.03
C GLN A 87 5.04 -4.61 -2.04
N ILE A 88 3.73 -4.50 -1.82
CA ILE A 88 2.99 -5.35 -0.88
C ILE A 88 2.22 -6.43 -1.64
N ARG A 89 2.50 -7.68 -1.30
CA ARG A 89 1.70 -8.86 -1.69
C ARG A 89 0.84 -9.28 -0.50
N LEU A 90 -0.45 -9.47 -0.72
CA LEU A 90 -1.38 -9.92 0.32
C LEU A 90 -1.17 -11.41 0.61
N THR A 91 -1.16 -11.79 1.89
CA THR A 91 -0.91 -13.18 2.35
C THR A 91 -1.84 -13.58 3.47
#